data_AF-A0A7X3D919-F1
#
_entry.id   AF-A0A7X3D919-F1
#
_cell.length_a   1.000
_cell.length_b   1.000
_cell.length_c   1.000
_cell.angle_alpha   90.00
_cell.angle_beta   90.00
_cell.angle_gamma   90.00
#
_symmetry.space_group_name_H-M   'P 1'
#
loop_
_entity.id
_entity.type
_entity.pdbx_description
1 polymer ?
#
loop_
_entity_poly.entity_id
_entity_poly.type
_entity_poly.pdbx_seq_one_letter_code
_entity_poly.pdbx_strand_id
1 'polypeptide(L)'
;MLLQSKVVSDEERLKVKQLLKAYPSMKAAVDISVWDHRADHLVEYAGKCKAIERALEALPYEGKEILTKCFFEQRKDKHIYEFILKIPKSTYDFYKARAISTMSRILKAANML
;
A
#
# COMPACT_ATOMS: atom_id res chain seq x y z
N MET A 1 16.91 -25.50 7.43
CA MET A 1 16.97 -24.46 6.38
C MET A 1 16.45 -23.16 6.97
N LEU A 2 17.33 -22.22 7.31
CA LEU A 2 16.94 -20.89 7.75
C LEU A 2 16.47 -20.12 6.52
N LEU A 3 15.15 -19.88 6.41
CA LEU A 3 14.60 -18.92 5.47
C LEU A 3 15.28 -17.58 5.74
N GLN A 4 16.22 -17.19 4.88
CA GLN A 4 16.72 -15.82 4.82
C GLN A 4 15.51 -14.93 4.52
N SER A 5 14.89 -14.41 5.58
CA SER A 5 13.95 -13.32 5.43
C SER A 5 14.76 -12.16 4.88
N LYS A 6 14.70 -11.93 3.57
CA LYS A 6 15.26 -10.71 2.99
C LYS A 6 14.62 -9.54 3.74
N VAL A 7 15.42 -8.90 4.57
CA VAL A 7 15.03 -7.69 5.30
C VAL A 7 14.68 -6.68 4.23
N VAL A 8 13.43 -6.20 4.24
CA VAL A 8 13.00 -5.13 3.33
C VAL A 8 13.82 -3.88 3.68
N SER A 9 14.52 -3.31 2.69
CA SER A 9 15.35 -2.13 2.91
C SER A 9 14.50 -0.90 3.21
N ASP A 10 15.08 0.12 3.87
CA ASP A 10 14.34 1.35 4.14
C ASP A 10 14.01 2.12 2.84
N GLU A 11 14.82 1.95 1.80
CA GLU A 11 14.53 2.47 0.46
C GLU A 11 13.27 1.80 -0.14
N GLU A 12 13.17 0.46 -0.07
CA GLU A 12 11.99 -0.27 -0.54
C GLU A 12 10.73 0.16 0.22
N ARG A 13 10.83 0.34 1.54
CA ARG A 13 9.72 0.85 2.37
C ARG A 13 9.32 2.26 1.96
N LEU A 14 10.29 3.12 1.61
CA LEU A 14 10.01 4.48 1.15
C LEU A 14 9.29 4.48 -0.20
N LYS A 15 9.77 3.68 -1.16
CA LYS A 15 9.12 3.51 -2.47
C LYS A 15 7.69 3.00 -2.33
N VAL A 16 7.43 2.03 -1.45
CA VAL A 16 6.06 1.58 -1.15
C VAL A 16 5.19 2.69 -0.60
N LYS A 17 5.69 3.48 0.35
CA LYS A 17 4.94 4.63 0.88
C LYS A 17 4.60 5.64 -0.22
N GLN A 18 5.53 5.90 -1.13
CA GLN A 18 5.30 6.79 -2.28
C GLN A 18 4.25 6.24 -3.23
N LEU A 19 4.32 4.95 -3.59
CA LEU A 19 3.32 4.27 -4.42
C LEU A 19 1.92 4.30 -3.78
N LEU A 20 1.83 4.02 -2.47
CA LEU A 20 0.56 4.07 -1.74
C LEU A 20 -0.04 5.48 -1.71
N LYS A 21 0.79 6.53 -1.58
CA LYS A 21 0.31 7.92 -1.67
C LYS A 21 -0.17 8.29 -3.06
N ALA A 22 0.50 7.79 -4.10
CA ALA A 22 0.14 8.05 -5.49
C ALA A 22 -1.08 7.21 -5.96
N TYR A 23 -1.42 6.14 -5.24
CA TYR A 23 -2.46 5.19 -5.65
C TYR A 23 -3.81 5.84 -5.96
N PRO A 24 -4.40 6.74 -5.12
CA PRO A 24 -5.69 7.34 -5.43
C PRO A 24 -5.69 8.12 -6.75
N SER A 25 -4.63 8.90 -7.01
CA SER A 25 -4.48 9.64 -8.28
C SER A 25 -4.24 8.72 -9.47
N MET A 26 -3.42 7.68 -9.32
CA MET A 26 -3.19 6.70 -10.40
C MET A 26 -4.48 5.96 -10.75
N LYS A 27 -5.23 5.53 -9.73
CA LYS A 27 -6.51 4.83 -9.90
C LYS A 27 -7.52 5.70 -10.63
N ALA A 28 -7.68 6.96 -10.22
CA ALA A 28 -8.56 7.91 -10.90
C ALA A 28 -8.17 8.12 -12.38
N ALA A 29 -6.87 8.25 -12.68
CA ALA A 29 -6.41 8.39 -14.06
C ALA A 29 -6.74 7.15 -14.91
N VAL A 30 -6.54 5.95 -14.36
CA VAL A 30 -6.91 4.69 -15.03
C VAL A 30 -8.42 4.64 -15.28
N ASP A 31 -9.23 4.93 -14.27
CA ASP A 31 -10.68 4.87 -14.39
C ASP A 31 -11.22 5.86 -15.45
N ILE A 32 -10.65 7.08 -15.53
CA ILE A 32 -10.98 8.07 -16.57
C ILE A 32 -10.57 7.57 -17.96
N SER A 33 -9.37 6.99 -18.10
CA SER A 33 -8.86 6.53 -19.40
C SER A 33 -9.64 5.35 -19.99
N VAL A 34 -10.15 4.46 -19.12
CA VAL A 34 -11.03 3.35 -19.53
C VAL A 34 -12.34 3.91 -20.09
N TRP A 35 -12.86 4.96 -19.46
CA TRP A 35 -14.07 5.65 -19.91
C TRP A 35 -13.90 6.35 -21.26
N ASP A 36 -12.72 6.93 -21.53
CA ASP A 36 -12.37 7.61 -22.80
C ASP A 36 -11.86 6.64 -23.89
N HIS A 37 -11.85 5.32 -23.63
CA HIS A 37 -11.38 4.26 -24.56
C HIS A 37 -9.92 4.43 -25.06
N ARG A 38 -9.09 5.22 -24.37
CA ARG A 38 -7.65 5.44 -24.66
C ARG A 38 -6.76 4.63 -23.71
N ALA A 39 -7.00 3.32 -23.65
CA ALA A 39 -6.37 2.44 -22.65
C ALA A 39 -4.85 2.29 -22.81
N ASP A 40 -4.31 2.47 -24.01
CA ASP A 40 -2.93 2.10 -24.33
C ASP A 40 -1.87 2.96 -23.59
N HIS A 41 -2.22 4.18 -23.19
CA HIS A 41 -1.27 5.10 -22.54
C HIS A 41 -1.13 4.90 -21.02
N LEU A 42 -2.04 4.17 -20.37
CA LEU A 42 -2.03 3.99 -18.91
C LEU A 42 -1.88 2.53 -18.46
N VAL A 43 -1.45 1.64 -19.35
CA VAL A 43 -1.25 0.21 -19.03
C VAL A 43 -0.32 0.00 -17.83
N GLU A 44 0.74 0.82 -17.71
CA GLU A 44 1.66 0.76 -16.57
C GLU A 44 0.96 1.13 -15.24
N TYR A 45 0.14 2.19 -15.25
CA TYR A 45 -0.61 2.61 -14.06
C TYR A 45 -1.67 1.57 -13.68
N ALA A 46 -2.36 1.00 -14.67
CA ALA A 46 -3.32 -0.07 -14.43
C ALA A 46 -2.65 -1.30 -13.79
N GLY A 47 -1.45 -1.67 -14.27
CA GLY A 47 -0.63 -2.73 -13.68
C GLY A 47 -0.25 -2.44 -12.24
N LYS A 48 0.21 -1.22 -11.94
CA LYS A 48 0.56 -0.78 -10.57
C LYS A 48 -0.65 -0.78 -9.64
N CYS A 49 -1.79 -0.24 -10.08
CA CYS A 49 -3.03 -0.24 -9.30
C CYS A 49 -3.47 -1.67 -8.95
N LYS A 50 -3.47 -2.58 -9.94
CA LYS A 50 -3.83 -3.98 -9.73
C LYS A 50 -2.88 -4.70 -8.77
N ALA A 51 -1.58 -4.42 -8.85
CA ALA A 51 -0.60 -4.97 -7.93
C ALA A 51 -0.82 -4.46 -6.48
N ILE A 52 -1.15 -3.18 -6.32
CA ILE A 52 -1.47 -2.57 -5.01
C ILE A 52 -2.76 -3.16 -4.44
N GLU A 53 -3.82 -3.29 -5.23
CA GLU A 53 -5.10 -3.90 -4.82
C GLU A 53 -4.89 -5.33 -4.30
N ARG A 54 -4.18 -6.17 -5.05
CA ARG A 54 -3.85 -7.54 -4.61
C ARG A 54 -2.98 -7.57 -3.36
N ALA A 55 -2.01 -6.66 -3.25
CA ALA A 55 -1.16 -6.59 -2.08
C ALA A 55 -1.95 -6.18 -0.83
N LEU A 56 -2.95 -5.30 -0.96
CA LEU A 56 -3.86 -4.92 0.13
C LEU A 56 -4.79 -6.06 0.53
N GLU A 57 -5.30 -6.85 -0.42
CA GLU A 57 -6.15 -8.02 -0.15
C GLU A 57 -5.41 -9.11 0.64
N ALA A 58 -4.09 -9.22 0.47
CA ALA A 58 -3.26 -10.16 1.21
C ALA A 58 -2.95 -9.69 2.66
N LEU A 59 -3.32 -8.47 3.04
CA LEU A 59 -3.10 -7.97 4.40
C LEU A 59 -4.22 -8.41 5.35
N PRO A 60 -3.91 -8.65 6.63
CA PRO A 60 -4.90 -8.66 7.69
C PRO A 60 -5.70 -7.36 7.73
N TYR A 61 -6.91 -7.42 8.28
CA TYR A 61 -7.83 -6.29 8.36
C TYR A 61 -7.16 -5.02 8.94
N GLU A 62 -6.44 -5.14 10.05
CA GLU A 62 -5.80 -3.99 10.71
C GLU A 62 -4.75 -3.34 9.81
N GLY A 63 -3.94 -4.15 9.12
CA GLY A 63 -2.94 -3.65 8.19
C GLY A 63 -3.57 -2.93 7.01
N LYS A 64 -4.61 -3.52 6.41
CA LYS A 64 -5.36 -2.94 5.30
C LYS A 64 -6.03 -1.62 5.71
N GLU A 65 -6.69 -1.59 6.86
CA GLU A 65 -7.37 -0.41 7.39
C GLU A 65 -6.36 0.73 7.67
N ILE A 66 -5.24 0.41 8.33
CA ILE A 66 -4.17 1.40 8.60
C ILE A 66 -3.65 2.02 7.31
N LEU A 67 -3.30 1.20 6.30
CA LEU A 67 -2.74 1.72 5.06
C LEU A 67 -3.76 2.55 4.27
N THR A 68 -5.02 2.10 4.22
CA THR A 68 -6.10 2.83 3.54
C THR A 68 -6.32 4.19 4.18
N LYS A 69 -6.51 4.25 5.51
CA LYS A 69 -6.74 5.51 6.22
C LYS A 69 -5.51 6.43 6.18
N CYS A 70 -4.31 5.89 6.31
CA CYS A 70 -3.08 6.67 6.38
C CYS A 70 -2.67 7.23 5.01
N PHE A 71 -2.77 6.44 3.94
CA PHE A 71 -2.21 6.82 2.64
C PHE A 71 -3.27 7.26 1.62
N PHE A 72 -4.47 6.69 1.64
CA PHE A 72 -5.51 7.03 0.66
C PHE A 72 -6.36 8.20 1.15
N GLU A 73 -6.77 8.14 2.42
CA GLU A 73 -7.53 9.22 3.06
C GLU A 73 -6.66 10.28 3.75
N GLN A 74 -5.33 10.07 3.78
CA GLN A 74 -4.35 10.98 4.38
C GLN A 74 -4.66 11.37 5.84
N ARG A 75 -5.26 10.45 6.61
CA ARG A 75 -5.56 10.66 8.03
C ARG A 75 -4.27 10.59 8.86
N LYS A 76 -4.16 11.44 9.88
CA LYS A 76 -3.03 11.42 10.82
C LYS A 76 -3.03 10.13 11.65
N ASP A 77 -1.84 9.55 11.86
CA ASP A 77 -1.64 8.32 12.65
C ASP A 77 -2.35 8.34 14.01
N LYS A 78 -2.23 9.47 14.75
CA LYS A 78 -2.92 9.67 16.03
C LYS A 78 -4.42 9.45 15.93
N HIS A 79 -5.04 9.99 14.88
CA HIS A 79 -6.47 9.83 14.69
C HIS A 79 -6.85 8.35 14.45
N ILE A 80 -6.02 7.62 13.73
CA ILE A 80 -6.26 6.22 13.38
C ILE A 80 -6.16 5.32 14.61
N TYR A 81 -5.07 5.38 15.39
CA TYR A 81 -4.93 4.48 16.53
C TYR A 81 -5.84 4.86 17.71
N GLU A 82 -6.11 6.16 17.92
CA GLU A 82 -6.86 6.63 19.10
C GLU A 82 -8.37 6.55 18.90
N PHE A 83 -8.87 6.91 17.72
CA PHE A 83 -10.32 7.05 17.50
C PHE A 83 -10.90 5.97 16.59
N ILE A 84 -10.17 5.53 15.57
CA ILE A 84 -10.67 4.53 14.60
C ILE A 84 -10.48 3.12 15.15
N LEU A 85 -9.23 2.71 15.36
CA LEU A 85 -8.90 1.36 15.80
C LEU A 85 -8.97 1.17 17.32
N LYS A 86 -8.83 2.27 18.07
CA LYS A 86 -8.83 2.28 19.54
C LYS A 86 -7.82 1.29 20.14
N ILE A 87 -6.60 1.31 19.61
CA ILE A 87 -5.49 0.45 20.04
C ILE A 87 -4.31 1.27 20.56
N PRO A 88 -3.44 0.70 21.42
CA PRO A 88 -2.22 1.36 21.83
C PRO A 88 -1.34 1.75 20.64
N LYS A 89 -0.63 2.89 20.76
CA LYS A 89 0.30 3.38 19.73
C LYS A 89 1.34 2.31 19.35
N SER A 90 1.88 1.58 20.32
CA SER A 90 2.86 0.51 20.07
C SER A 90 2.30 -0.61 19.18
N THR A 91 1.06 -1.02 19.44
CA THR A 91 0.35 -2.02 18.61
C THR A 91 0.09 -1.50 17.21
N TYR A 92 -0.34 -0.24 17.08
CA TYR A 92 -0.50 0.43 15.79
C TYR A 92 0.81 0.48 14.99
N ASP A 93 1.90 0.93 15.62
CA ASP A 93 3.21 1.03 14.99
C ASP A 93 3.69 -0.35 14.49
N PHE A 94 3.47 -1.41 15.28
CA PHE A 94 3.77 -2.78 14.90
C PHE A 94 2.95 -3.23 13.68
N TYR A 95 1.63 -3.02 13.68
CA TYR A 95 0.76 -3.38 12.55
C TYR A 95 1.11 -2.60 11.30
N LYS A 96 1.38 -1.30 11.42
CA LYS A 96 1.80 -0.45 10.30
C LYS A 96 3.13 -0.90 9.71
N ALA A 97 4.13 -1.16 10.55
CA ALA A 97 5.44 -1.65 10.09
C ALA A 97 5.33 -3.01 9.39
N ARG A 98 4.54 -3.93 9.96
CA ARG A 98 4.27 -5.24 9.36
C ARG A 98 3.56 -5.11 8.01
N ALA A 99 2.52 -4.28 7.94
CA ALA A 99 1.77 -4.06 6.70
C ALA A 99 2.67 -3.48 5.60
N ILE A 100 3.48 -2.47 5.89
CA ILE A 100 4.44 -1.90 4.92
C ILE A 100 5.46 -2.95 4.47
N SER A 101 5.97 -3.78 5.39
CA SER A 101 6.90 -4.86 5.06
C SER A 101 6.27 -5.90 4.13
N THR A 102 5.04 -6.33 4.42
CA THR A 102 4.29 -7.26 3.56
C THR A 102 4.02 -6.66 2.19
N MET A 103 3.54 -5.41 2.12
CA MET A 103 3.36 -4.69 0.85
C MET A 103 4.65 -4.64 0.04
N SER A 104 5.79 -4.34 0.69
CA SER A 104 7.10 -4.27 0.02
C SER A 104 7.50 -5.61 -0.58
N ARG A 105 7.28 -6.73 0.14
CA ARG A 105 7.58 -8.06 -0.38
C ARG A 105 6.73 -8.41 -1.59
N ILE A 106 5.42 -8.14 -1.53
CA ILE A 106 4.49 -8.45 -2.62
C ILE A 106 4.78 -7.60 -3.85
N LEU A 107 4.95 -6.29 -3.67
CA LEU A 107 5.23 -5.37 -4.77
C LEU A 107 6.60 -5.62 -5.40
N LYS A 108 7.61 -6.00 -4.60
CA LYS A 108 8.91 -6.45 -5.14
C LYS A 108 8.77 -7.72 -5.97
N ALA A 109 8.00 -8.70 -5.50
CA ALA A 109 7.74 -9.92 -6.25
C ALA A 109 6.95 -9.66 -7.56
N ALA A 110 6.15 -8.59 -7.60
CA ALA A 110 5.47 -8.11 -8.79
C ALA A 110 6.34 -7.22 -9.70
N ASN A 111 7.64 -7.07 -9.40
CA ASN A 111 8.59 -6.23 -10.14
C ASN A 111 8.20 -4.73 -10.19
N MET A 112 7.63 -4.22 -9.10
CA MET A 112 7.16 -2.82 -8.97
C MET A 112 8.09 -1.92 -8.14
N LEU A 113 9.20 -2.45 -7.60
CA LEU A 113 10.11 -1.78 -6.65
C LEU A 113 11.59 -1.93 -7.02
#